data_AF-A0A8X8IYJ9-F1
#
_entry.id   AF-A0A8X8IYJ9-F1
#
_cell.length_a   1.000
_cell.length_b   1.000
_cell.length_c   1.000
_cell.angle_alpha   90.00
_cell.angle_beta   90.00
_cell.angle_gamma   90.00
#
_symmetry.space_group_name_H-M   'P 1'
#
loop_
_entity.id
_entity.type
_entity.pdbx_description
1 polymer ?
#
loop_
_entity_poly.entity_id
_entity_poly.type
_entity_poly.pdbx_seq_one_letter_code
_entity_poly.pdbx_strand_id
1 'polypeptide(L)' 'MDSRTFLDHALFQLTPTRTRCDLVIYAGGVNERLASGLLEPFLQHLKTAKDQISKGGYSISLRPLSPNAFWFTKATLQR' A
#
# COMPACT_ATOMS: atom_id res chain seq x y z
N MET A 1 -12.60 -5.12 -7.81
CA MET A 1 -12.75 -5.58 -6.41
C MET A 1 -13.75 -4.73 -5.66
N ASP A 2 -14.60 -5.37 -4.86
CA ASP A 2 -15.55 -4.70 -3.96
C ASP A 2 -14.81 -3.99 -2.82
N SER A 3 -15.39 -2.90 -2.31
CA SER A 3 -14.78 -2.15 -1.20
C SER A 3 -14.67 -2.98 0.08
N ARG A 4 -15.49 -4.03 0.25
CA ARG A 4 -15.47 -4.95 1.41
C ARG A 4 -14.57 -6.16 1.19
N THR A 5 -13.89 -6.27 0.06
CA THR A 5 -12.95 -7.36 -0.18
C THR A 5 -11.82 -7.30 0.84
N PHE A 6 -11.59 -8.40 1.56
CA PHE A 6 -10.44 -8.58 2.45
C PHE A 6 -9.18 -8.66 1.62
N LEU A 7 -8.17 -7.89 2.01
CA LEU A 7 -6.90 -7.86 1.29
C LEU A 7 -5.91 -8.80 1.96
N ASP A 8 -5.12 -9.53 1.16
CA ASP A 8 -3.99 -10.30 1.66
C ASP A 8 -2.85 -9.35 2.03
N HIS A 9 -2.58 -8.40 1.14
CA HIS A 9 -1.55 -7.39 1.29
C HIS A 9 -1.76 -6.21 0.34
N ALA A 10 -1.11 -5.10 0.63
CA ALA A 10 -1.01 -3.97 -0.28
C ALA A 10 0.45 -3.62 -0.53
N LEU A 11 0.77 -3.19 -1.74
CA LEU A 11 2.10 -2.76 -2.16
C LEU A 11 2.04 -1.29 -2.57
N PHE A 12 2.90 -0.46 -1.99
CA PHE A 12 3.23 0.83 -2.56
C PHE A 12 4.43 0.65 -3.46
N GLN A 13 4.23 0.76 -4.77
CA GLN A 13 5.28 0.73 -5.77
C GLN A 13 5.75 2.15 -6.04
N LEU A 14 7.04 2.37 -5.89
CA LEU A 14 7.64 3.68 -6.05
C LEU A 14 8.14 3.82 -7.48
N THR A 15 7.92 5.01 -8.02
CA THR A 15 8.58 5.39 -9.28
C THR A 15 10.10 5.49 -9.08
N PRO A 16 10.91 5.29 -10.13
CA PRO A 16 12.37 5.39 -10.04
C PRO A 16 12.85 6.72 -9.48
N THR A 17 12.11 7.80 -9.74
CA THR A 17 12.38 9.15 -9.24
C THR A 17 12.00 9.36 -7.78
N ARG A 18 11.32 8.39 -7.15
CA ARG A 18 10.84 8.43 -5.75
C ARG A 18 9.96 9.65 -5.44
N THR A 19 9.29 10.19 -6.44
CA THR A 19 8.36 11.34 -6.31
C THR A 19 6.91 10.90 -6.34
N ARG A 20 6.61 9.79 -7.02
CA ARG A 20 5.28 9.19 -7.10
C ARG A 20 5.27 7.75 -6.62
N CYS A 21 4.12 7.30 -6.13
CA CYS A 21 3.86 5.91 -5.81
C CYS A 21 2.48 5.46 -6.29
N ASP A 22 2.41 4.19 -6.67
CA ASP A 22 1.19 3.47 -7.00
C ASP A 22 0.87 2.51 -5.85
N LEU A 23 -0.36 2.59 -5.33
CA LEU A 23 -0.90 1.67 -4.35
C LEU A 23 -1.63 0.54 -5.08
N VAL A 24 -1.09 -0.66 -4.97
CA VAL A 24 -1.65 -1.89 -5.54
C VAL A 24 -2.13 -2.79 -4.40
N ILE A 25 -3.38 -3.21 -4.44
CA ILE A 25 -3.98 -4.12 -3.46
C ILE A 25 -4.02 -5.53 -4.03
N TYR A 26 -3.84 -6.53 -3.17
CA TYR A 26 -3.86 -7.95 -3.52
C TYR A 26 -4.87 -8.66 -2.63
N ALA A 27 -5.77 -9.45 -3.22
CA ALA A 27 -6.73 -10.29 -2.52
C ALA A 27 -7.05 -11.55 -3.34
N GLY A 28 -6.88 -12.72 -2.73
CA GLY A 28 -7.25 -14.01 -3.31
C GLY A 28 -6.56 -14.30 -4.65
N GLY A 29 -5.32 -13.82 -4.83
CA GLY A 29 -4.57 -13.95 -6.08
C GLY A 29 -4.91 -12.92 -7.18
N VAL A 30 -5.89 -12.05 -6.95
CA VAL A 30 -6.19 -10.92 -7.82
C VAL A 30 -5.52 -9.67 -7.27
N ASN A 31 -5.03 -8.81 -8.18
CA ASN A 31 -4.49 -7.50 -7.81
C ASN A 31 -5.22 -6.38 -8.54
N GLU A 32 -5.29 -5.22 -7.90
CA GLU A 32 -5.91 -4.03 -8.45
C GLU A 32 -5.12 -2.79 -8.03
N ARG A 33 -4.90 -1.85 -8.95
CA ARG A 33 -4.31 -0.55 -8.60
C ARG A 33 -5.39 0.35 -8.01
N LEU A 34 -5.26 0.67 -6.73
CA LEU A 34 -6.23 1.43 -5.96
C LEU A 34 -6.05 2.94 -6.10
N ALA A 35 -4.79 3.41 -6.05
CA ALA A 35 -4.45 4.81 -6.13
C ALA A 35 -3.07 4.99 -6.77
N SER A 36 -2.83 6.15 -7.35
CA SER A 36 -1.53 6.58 -7.84
C SER A 36 -1.38 8.07 -7.52
N GLY A 37 -0.27 8.46 -6.92
CA GLY A 37 -0.14 9.84 -6.46
C GLY A 37 1.28 10.24 -6.09
N LEU A 38 1.42 11.46 -5.58
CA LEU A 38 2.67 11.94 -5.01
C LEU A 38 2.99 11.14 -3.76
N LEU A 39 4.25 10.73 -3.63
CA LEU A 39 4.73 9.93 -2.51
C LEU A 39 4.82 10.74 -1.20
N GLU A 40 5.16 12.03 -1.29
CA GLU A 40 5.35 12.92 -0.14
C GLU A 40 4.21 12.88 0.89
N PRO A 41 2.93 13.06 0.52
CA PRO A 41 1.83 13.01 1.48
C PRO A 41 1.67 11.62 2.12
N PHE A 42 1.89 10.53 1.37
CA PHE A 42 1.86 9.18 1.95
C PHE A 42 2.99 8.95 2.95
N LEU A 43 4.19 9.51 2.68
CA LEU A 43 5.34 9.39 3.57
C LEU A 43 5.22 10.23 4.84
N GLN A 44 4.51 11.35 4.80
CA GLN A 44 4.31 12.18 5.99
C GLN A 44 3.58 11.40 7.10
N HIS A 45 2.61 10.57 6.75
CA HIS A 45 1.89 9.74 7.70
C HIS A 45 2.61 8.43 8.04
N LEU A 46 3.51 7.98 7.17
CA LEU A 46 4.24 6.71 7.31
C LEU A 46 5.74 6.97 7.53
N LYS A 47 6.10 7.62 8.65
CA LYS A 47 7.51 7.88 9.03
C LYS A 47 8.41 6.65 8.90
N THR A 48 7.91 5.48 9.29
CA THR A 48 8.64 4.21 9.19
C THR A 48 8.85 3.77 7.74
N ALA A 49 7.90 4.06 6.85
CA ALA A 49 8.01 3.75 5.44
C ALA A 49 9.07 4.64 4.74
N LYS A 50 9.19 5.91 5.16
CA LYS A 50 10.24 6.82 4.66
C LYS A 50 11.64 6.27 4.92
N ASP A 51 11.87 5.69 6.10
CA ASP A 51 13.16 5.07 6.44
C ASP A 51 13.45 3.83 5.56
N GLN A 52 12.46 2.97 5.33
CA GLN A 52 12.61 1.79 4.46
C GLN A 52 12.87 2.17 3.00
N ILE A 53 12.24 3.23 2.49
CA ILE A 53 12.51 3.75 1.14
C ILE A 53 13.90 4.36 1.05
N SER A 54 14.31 5.12 2.08
CA SER A 54 15.63 5.72 2.15
C SER A 54 16.75 4.67 2.11
N LYS A 55 16.48 3.47 2.65
CA LYS A 55 17.40 2.31 2.61
C LYS A 55 17.46 1.60 1.25
N GLY A 56 16.70 2.05 0.25
CA GLY A 56 16.75 1.53 -1.13
C GLY A 56 15.55 0.69 -1.55
N GLY A 57 14.49 0.60 -0.74
CA GLY A 57 13.25 -0.08 -1.13
C GLY A 57 12.48 0.67 -2.22
N TYR A 58 12.21 0.01 -3.35
CA TYR A 58 11.30 0.51 -4.41
C TYR A 58 9.86 0.03 -4.23
N SER A 59 9.61 -0.78 -3.22
CA SER A 59 8.27 -1.22 -2.86
C SER A 59 8.12 -1.31 -1.35
N ILE A 60 6.99 -0.86 -0.82
CA ILE A 60 6.62 -1.08 0.59
C ILE A 60 5.45 -2.03 0.63
N SER A 61 5.60 -3.15 1.32
CA SER A 61 4.49 -4.07 1.57
C SER A 61 3.80 -3.75 2.89
N LEU A 62 2.52 -3.38 2.81
CA LEU A 62 1.61 -3.37 3.95
C LEU A 62 0.95 -4.74 4.07
N ARG A 63 1.17 -5.39 5.21
CA ARG A 63 0.48 -6.62 5.59
C ARG A 63 -0.13 -6.45 6.98
N PRO A 64 -1.35 -6.97 7.21
CA PRO A 64 -1.88 -7.03 8.56
C PRO A 64 -1.02 -7.98 9.41
N LEU A 65 -0.84 -7.66 10.70
CA LEU A 65 -0.12 -8.53 11.63
C LEU A 65 -0.84 -9.87 11.85
N SER A 66 -2.17 -9.87 11.70
CA SER A 66 -3.01 -11.05 11.89
C SER A 66 -3.70 -11.44 10.58
N PRO A 67 -3.74 -12.73 10.23
CA PRO A 67 -4.45 -13.20 9.04
C PRO A 67 -5.96 -12.93 9.09
N ASN A 68 -6.54 -12.73 10.28
CA ASN A 68 -7.95 -12.35 10.48
C ASN A 68 -8.14 -10.83 10.66
N ALA A 69 -7.38 -10.00 9.96
CA ALA A 69 -7.59 -8.56 10.01
C ALA A 69 -8.84 -8.16 9.21
N PHE A 70 -10.02 -8.29 9.84
CA PHE A 70 -11.30 -7.91 9.26
C PHE A 70 -11.39 -6.41 8.89
N TRP A 71 -10.50 -5.59 9.45
CA TRP A 71 -10.39 -4.16 9.13
C TRP A 71 -9.55 -3.89 7.88
N PHE A 72 -8.73 -4.85 7.40
CA PHE A 72 -7.84 -4.67 6.27
C PHE A 72 -8.56 -4.98 4.95
N THR A 73 -9.45 -4.06 4.57
CA THR A 73 -10.25 -4.12 3.34
C THR A 73 -9.89 -2.98 2.40
N LYS A 74 -10.30 -3.09 1.14
CA LYS A 74 -10.15 -2.02 0.14
C LYS A 74 -10.68 -0.67 0.65
N ALA A 75 -11.84 -0.65 1.30
CA ALA A 75 -12.45 0.56 1.86
C ALA A 75 -11.51 1.30 2.83
N THR A 76 -10.73 0.57 3.63
CA THR A 76 -9.81 1.14 4.60
C THR A 76 -8.65 1.87 3.95
N LEU A 77 -8.22 1.42 2.77
CA LEU A 77 -7.14 2.05 2.01
C LEU A 77 -7.62 3.18 1.07
N GLN A 78 -8.93 3.28 0.83
CA GLN A 78 -9.53 4.34 0.02
C GLN A 78 -9.91 5.60 0.82
N ARG A 79 -9.87 5.54 2.15
CA ARG A 79 -10.36 6.60 3.03
C ARG A 79 -9.34 7.72 3.26
#